data_AF-A0A4D4KKQ1-F1
#
_entry.id   AF-A0A4D4KKQ1-F1
#
_cell.length_a   1.000
_cell.length_b   1.000
_cell.length_c   1.000
_cell.angle_alpha   90.00
_cell.angle_beta   90.00
_cell.angle_gamma   90.00
#
_symmetry.space_group_name_H-M   'P 1'
#
loop_
_entity.id
_entity.type
_entity.pdbx_description
1 polymer ?
#
loop_
_entity_poly.entity_id
_entity_poly.type
_entity_poly.pdbx_seq_one_letter_code
_entity_poly.pdbx_strand_id
1 'polypeptide(L)'
;MPAAGETERAPNIAKNVWDAAGRRAKNEGLPLIWVASRALTDYAAGTLALPRTSPNPEARDRRGRTIFTTDAVWHAANERRTKDEVRSMSALVEILLDAYARGEVHTHARMVTTGQRDALAFAGAPDGPTGATRSTLSVA
;
A
#
# COMPACT_ATOMS: atom_id res chain seq x y z
N MET A 1 -13.45 18.64 7.94
CA MET A 1 -14.33 18.08 8.98
C MET A 1 -14.55 16.60 8.67
N PRO A 2 -14.64 15.73 9.70
CA PRO A 2 -15.03 14.34 9.51
C PRO A 2 -16.41 14.23 8.88
N ALA A 3 -16.66 13.17 8.11
CA ALA A 3 -18.01 12.85 7.65
C ALA A 3 -18.88 12.37 8.82
N ALA A 4 -20.20 12.29 8.61
CA ALA A 4 -21.12 11.77 9.63
C ALA A 4 -20.71 10.35 10.07
N GLY A 5 -20.48 10.16 11.37
CA GLY A 5 -20.04 8.88 11.94
C GLY A 5 -18.53 8.63 11.91
N GLU A 6 -17.73 9.56 11.36
CA GLU A 6 -16.27 9.50 11.44
C GLU A 6 -15.74 10.28 12.64
N THR A 7 -14.68 9.74 13.23
CA THR A 7 -13.92 10.34 14.31
C THR A 7 -12.56 10.78 13.79
N GLU A 8 -12.09 11.95 14.22
CA GLU A 8 -10.71 12.37 13.99
C GLU A 8 -9.74 11.54 14.85
N ARG A 9 -8.72 10.96 14.20
CA ARG A 9 -7.64 10.21 14.85
C ARG A 9 -6.31 10.85 14.46
N ALA A 10 -5.35 10.83 15.39
CA ALA A 10 -4.02 11.42 15.18
C ALA A 10 -2.89 10.41 15.44
N PRO A 11 -2.74 9.33 14.64
CA PRO A 11 -1.61 8.43 14.76
C PRO A 11 -0.27 9.16 14.59
N ASN A 12 0.75 8.68 15.30
CA ASN A 12 2.10 9.23 15.24
C ASN A 12 2.85 8.68 14.02
N ILE A 13 2.97 9.49 12.97
CA ILE A 13 3.58 9.09 11.70
C ILE A 13 4.85 9.89 11.45
N ALA A 14 5.91 9.21 11.03
CA ALA A 14 7.17 9.81 10.66
C ALA A 14 7.01 10.79 9.49
N LYS A 15 7.74 11.92 9.56
CA LYS A 15 7.62 12.99 8.56
C LYS A 15 7.96 12.49 7.15
N ASN A 16 9.04 11.73 7.00
CA ASN A 16 9.47 11.20 5.70
C ASN A 16 8.42 10.27 5.06
N VAL A 17 7.78 9.40 5.85
CA VAL A 17 6.70 8.52 5.37
C VAL A 17 5.50 9.33 4.94
N TRP A 18 5.07 10.30 5.77
CA TRP A 18 3.95 11.19 5.45
C TRP A 18 4.18 11.98 4.16
N ASP A 19 5.38 12.56 4.01
CA ASP A 19 5.73 13.36 2.84
C ASP A 19 5.88 12.50 1.58
N ALA A 20 6.41 11.27 1.69
CA ALA A 20 6.52 10.34 0.57
C ALA A 20 5.14 9.88 0.07
N ALA A 21 4.27 9.46 0.99
CA ALA A 21 2.89 9.11 0.67
C ALA A 21 2.13 10.33 0.11
N GLY A 22 2.36 11.52 0.66
CA GLY A 22 1.74 12.76 0.19
C GLY A 22 2.15 13.14 -1.24
N ARG A 23 3.43 12.97 -1.61
CA ARG A 23 3.90 13.18 -2.98
C ARG A 23 3.21 12.24 -3.96
N ARG A 24 3.08 10.96 -3.60
CA ARG A 24 2.38 9.98 -4.42
C ARG A 24 0.89 10.32 -4.56
N ALA A 25 0.22 10.58 -3.44
CA ALA A 25 -1.21 10.95 -3.44
C ALA A 25 -1.46 12.18 -4.32
N LYS A 26 -0.57 13.18 -4.26
CA LYS A 26 -0.62 14.33 -5.15
C LYS A 26 -0.49 13.94 -6.63
N ASN A 27 0.43 13.05 -6.99
CA ASN A 27 0.59 12.58 -8.37
C ASN A 27 -0.63 11.78 -8.87
N GLU A 28 -1.35 11.12 -7.96
CA GLU A 28 -2.59 10.39 -8.25
C GLU A 28 -3.84 11.29 -8.18
N GLY A 29 -3.69 12.57 -7.82
CA GLY A 29 -4.82 13.51 -7.67
C GLY A 29 -5.70 13.22 -6.45
N LEU A 30 -5.16 12.55 -5.43
CA LEU A 30 -5.89 12.10 -4.25
C LEU A 30 -5.50 12.87 -2.98
N PRO A 31 -6.45 13.17 -2.08
CA PRO A 31 -6.13 13.66 -0.74
C PRO A 31 -5.44 12.57 0.09
N LEU A 32 -4.29 12.87 0.69
CA LEU A 32 -3.55 11.89 1.51
C LEU A 32 -4.39 11.36 2.70
N ILE A 33 -5.21 12.21 3.30
CA ILE A 33 -6.12 11.80 4.39
C ILE A 33 -7.07 10.72 3.89
N TRP A 34 -7.66 10.89 2.70
CA TRP A 34 -8.53 9.91 2.09
C TRP A 34 -7.80 8.59 1.84
N VAL A 35 -6.56 8.65 1.33
CA VAL A 35 -5.72 7.45 1.12
C VAL A 35 -5.48 6.70 2.43
N ALA A 36 -5.13 7.42 3.51
CA ALA A 36 -4.88 6.82 4.81
C ALA A 36 -6.15 6.13 5.37
N SER A 37 -7.29 6.82 5.31
CA SER A 37 -8.59 6.29 5.73
C SER A 37 -8.96 5.05 4.93
N ARG A 38 -8.81 5.10 3.60
CA ARG A 38 -9.17 3.99 2.72
C ARG A 38 -8.27 2.76 2.93
N ALA A 39 -6.96 2.95 3.03
CA ALA A 39 -6.03 1.87 3.34
C ALA A 39 -6.37 1.19 4.67
N LEU A 40 -6.75 1.98 5.68
CA LEU A 40 -7.16 1.45 6.98
C LEU A 40 -8.48 0.67 6.90
N THR A 41 -9.45 1.16 6.12
CA THR A 41 -10.71 0.45 5.86
C THR A 41 -10.48 -0.88 5.17
N ASP A 42 -9.69 -0.91 4.09
CA ASP A 42 -9.39 -2.14 3.34
C ASP A 42 -8.60 -3.13 4.21
N TYR A 43 -7.69 -2.62 5.06
CA TYR A 43 -7.01 -3.45 6.06
C TYR A 43 -7.99 -3.99 7.11
N ALA A 44 -8.89 -3.19 7.66
CA ALA A 44 -9.88 -3.65 8.62
C ALA A 44 -10.81 -4.73 8.02
N ALA A 45 -11.14 -4.59 6.74
CA ALA A 45 -12.05 -5.48 6.01
C ALA A 45 -11.43 -6.82 5.59
N GLY A 46 -10.12 -7.04 5.78
CA GLY A 46 -9.48 -8.26 5.30
C GLY A 46 -8.90 -8.16 3.89
N THR A 47 -9.27 -7.14 3.10
CA THR A 47 -9.02 -7.06 1.65
C THR A 47 -7.63 -6.55 1.30
N LEU A 48 -6.95 -5.91 2.24
CA LEU A 48 -5.56 -5.47 2.12
C LEU A 48 -4.70 -6.27 3.10
N ALA A 49 -3.66 -6.92 2.59
CA ALA A 49 -2.64 -7.61 3.38
C ALA A 49 -1.43 -6.69 3.60
N LEU A 50 -0.81 -6.77 4.78
CA LEU A 50 0.39 -5.99 5.06
C LEU A 50 1.61 -6.61 4.36
N PRO A 51 2.39 -5.84 3.60
CA PRO A 51 3.63 -6.35 3.01
C PRO A 51 4.72 -6.58 4.07
N ARG A 52 4.57 -6.00 5.26
CA ARG A 52 5.46 -6.16 6.41
C ARG A 52 4.73 -5.86 7.71
N THR A 53 5.23 -6.39 8.81
CA THR A 53 4.63 -6.22 10.16
C THR A 53 5.34 -5.18 11.02
N SER A 54 6.52 -4.70 10.58
CA SER A 54 7.29 -3.67 11.27
C SER A 54 7.31 -2.35 10.49
N PRO A 55 7.17 -1.20 11.18
CA PRO A 55 7.36 0.12 10.56
C PRO A 55 8.82 0.31 10.13
N ASN A 56 9.04 1.26 9.22
CA ASN A 56 10.38 1.57 8.72
C ASN A 56 11.32 1.96 9.91
N PRO A 57 12.41 1.22 10.17
CA PRO A 57 13.32 1.51 11.27
C PRO A 57 14.05 2.84 11.11
N GLU A 58 14.19 3.34 9.87
CA GLU A 58 14.83 4.62 9.57
C GLU A 58 13.89 5.82 9.73
N ALA A 59 12.59 5.59 9.98
CA ALA A 59 11.63 6.67 10.11
C ALA A 59 11.83 7.46 11.42
N ARG A 60 11.93 8.78 11.31
CA ARG A 60 12.18 9.73 12.41
C ARG A 60 11.13 10.85 12.43
N ASP A 61 11.17 11.68 13.46
CA ASP A 61 10.33 12.88 13.62
C ASP A 61 8.82 12.58 13.53
N ARG A 62 8.39 11.59 14.33
CA ARG A 62 6.98 11.17 14.40
C ARG A 62 6.14 12.23 15.10
N ARG A 63 5.00 12.56 14.52
CA ARG A 63 3.99 13.44 15.14
C ARG A 63 2.58 13.01 14.77
N GLY A 64 1.60 13.45 15.56
CA GLY A 64 0.19 13.21 15.28
C GLY A 64 -0.20 13.75 13.90
N ARG A 65 -0.75 12.87 13.06
CA ARG A 65 -1.29 13.22 11.74
C ARG A 65 -2.77 12.90 11.68
N THR A 66 -3.57 13.90 11.36
CA THR A 66 -5.02 13.74 11.25
C THR A 66 -5.39 12.75 10.16
N ILE A 67 -6.21 11.77 10.53
CA ILE A 67 -6.98 10.91 9.63
C ILE A 67 -8.42 10.83 10.14
N PHE A 68 -9.38 10.57 9.26
CA PHE A 68 -10.78 10.38 9.64
C PHE A 68 -11.19 8.92 9.44
N THR A 69 -11.84 8.33 10.43
CA THR A 69 -12.29 6.94 10.35
C THR A 69 -13.39 6.68 11.35
N THR A 70 -14.24 5.70 11.08
CA THR A 70 -15.27 5.28 12.02
C THR A 70 -14.65 4.47 13.15
N ASP A 71 -15.31 4.46 14.31
CA ASP A 71 -14.86 3.66 15.45
C ASP A 71 -14.85 2.17 15.13
N ALA A 72 -15.83 1.69 14.35
CA ALA A 72 -15.89 0.31 13.89
C ALA A 72 -14.65 -0.10 13.08
N VAL A 73 -14.23 0.74 12.11
CA VAL A 73 -13.01 0.49 11.33
C VAL A 73 -11.77 0.53 12.23
N TRP A 74 -11.69 1.50 13.14
CA TRP A 74 -10.57 1.61 14.07
C TRP A 74 -10.43 0.37 14.97
N HIS A 75 -11.54 -0.11 15.53
CA HIS A 75 -11.57 -1.30 16.38
C HIS A 75 -11.24 -2.58 15.60
N ALA A 76 -11.86 -2.78 14.43
CA ALA A 76 -11.56 -3.95 13.59
C ALA A 76 -10.10 -3.98 13.13
N ALA A 77 -9.55 -2.83 12.72
CA ALA A 77 -8.12 -2.72 12.41
C ALA A 77 -7.24 -3.02 13.63
N ASN A 78 -7.63 -2.56 14.82
CA ASN A 78 -6.89 -2.81 16.06
C ASN A 78 -6.90 -4.29 16.48
N GLU A 79 -8.00 -5.00 16.26
CA GLU A 79 -8.07 -6.45 16.47
C GLU A 79 -7.18 -7.19 15.46
N ARG A 80 -7.28 -6.84 14.18
CA ARG A 80 -6.50 -7.49 13.12
C ARG A 80 -5.00 -7.25 13.29
N ARG A 81 -4.57 -6.02 13.61
CA ARG A 81 -3.15 -5.69 13.81
C ARG A 81 -2.52 -6.54 14.91
N THR A 82 -3.30 -6.91 15.92
CA THR A 82 -2.83 -7.73 17.04
C THR A 82 -2.54 -9.15 16.56
N LYS A 83 -3.35 -9.68 15.63
CA LYS A 83 -3.09 -10.97 14.96
C LYS A 83 -1.89 -10.91 14.05
N ASP A 84 -1.68 -9.78 13.39
CA ASP A 84 -0.51 -9.53 12.51
C ASP A 84 0.73 -9.05 13.28
N GLU A 85 0.71 -9.12 14.62
CA GLU A 85 1.82 -8.74 15.53
C GLU A 85 2.32 -7.29 15.37
N VAL A 86 1.48 -6.38 14.87
CA VAL A 86 1.81 -4.97 14.71
C VAL A 86 1.61 -4.23 16.03
N ARG A 87 2.71 -3.66 16.54
CA ARG A 87 2.83 -3.07 17.89
C ARG A 87 1.73 -2.06 18.28
N SER A 88 1.28 -1.21 17.37
CA SER A 88 0.31 -0.15 17.67
C SER A 88 -0.46 0.33 16.43
N MET A 89 -1.55 1.07 16.64
CA MET A 89 -2.28 1.72 15.54
C MET A 89 -1.42 2.73 14.78
N SER A 90 -0.55 3.47 15.47
CA SER A 90 0.41 4.38 14.81
C SER A 90 1.37 3.62 13.89
N ALA A 91 1.89 2.47 14.36
CA ALA A 91 2.77 1.62 13.54
C ALA A 91 2.02 1.05 12.33
N LEU A 92 0.78 0.58 12.52
CA LEU A 92 -0.05 0.10 11.42
C LEU A 92 -0.25 1.16 10.34
N VAL A 93 -0.69 2.36 10.72
CA VAL A 93 -0.93 3.45 9.76
C VAL A 93 0.38 3.86 9.06
N GLU A 94 1.51 3.88 9.77
CA GLU A 94 2.83 4.16 9.17
C GLU A 94 3.23 3.08 8.16
N ILE A 95 2.99 1.79 8.46
CA ILE A 95 3.22 0.68 7.53
C ILE A 95 2.37 0.83 6.27
N LEU A 96 1.08 1.10 6.42
CA LEU A 96 0.15 1.25 5.30
C LEU A 96 0.54 2.42 4.38
N LEU A 97 0.92 3.57 4.97
CA LEU A 97 1.34 4.75 4.21
C LEU A 97 2.69 4.55 3.52
N ASP A 98 3.64 3.86 4.15
CA ASP A 98 4.92 3.55 3.50
C ASP A 98 4.74 2.54 2.35
N ALA A 99 3.93 1.50 2.55
CA ALA A 99 3.58 0.55 1.51
C ALA A 99 2.89 1.23 0.31
N TYR A 100 1.98 2.15 0.59
CA TYR A 100 1.37 3.00 -0.43
C TYR A 100 2.41 3.87 -1.14
N ALA A 101 3.28 4.57 -0.40
CA ALA A 101 4.34 5.40 -0.98
C ALA A 101 5.25 4.58 -1.94
N ARG A 102 5.53 3.32 -1.59
CA ARG A 102 6.35 2.37 -2.35
C ARG A 102 5.61 1.68 -3.51
N GLY A 103 4.28 1.68 -3.50
CA GLY A 103 3.45 1.04 -4.55
C GLY A 103 3.18 -0.42 -4.35
N GLU A 104 3.44 -0.91 -3.15
CA GLU A 104 3.09 -2.27 -2.74
C GLU A 104 1.58 -2.37 -2.45
N VAL A 105 0.94 -1.25 -2.12
CA VAL A 105 -0.49 -1.16 -1.82
C VAL A 105 -1.15 -0.09 -2.69
N HIS A 106 -2.34 -0.41 -3.20
CA HIS A 106 -3.20 0.51 -3.94
C HIS A 106 -4.52 0.65 -3.20
N THR A 107 -4.92 1.89 -2.90
CA THR A 107 -6.15 2.20 -2.15
C THR A 107 -7.37 2.39 -3.05
N HIS A 108 -7.20 2.25 -4.36
CA HIS A 108 -8.27 2.34 -5.33
C HIS A 108 -7.99 1.38 -6.48
N ALA A 109 -9.06 0.85 -7.07
CA ALA A 109 -8.95 0.13 -8.32
C ALA A 109 -8.50 1.11 -9.41
N ARG A 110 -7.27 0.95 -9.88
CA ARG A 110 -6.83 1.64 -11.10
C ARG A 110 -7.57 0.96 -12.26
N MET A 111 -8.42 1.68 -12.98
CA MET A 111 -8.96 1.16 -14.24
C MET A 111 -7.78 0.94 -15.18
N VAL A 112 -7.50 -0.33 -15.46
CA VAL A 112 -6.43 -0.76 -16.35
C VAL A 112 -7.05 -0.90 -17.73
N THR A 113 -6.49 -0.22 -18.73
CA THR A 113 -6.89 -0.42 -20.11
C THR A 113 -6.54 -1.85 -20.55
N THR A 114 -7.26 -2.40 -21.53
CA THR A 114 -7.00 -3.76 -22.04
C THR A 114 -5.53 -3.94 -22.43
N GLY A 115 -4.91 -2.96 -23.10
CA GLY A 115 -3.50 -3.03 -23.48
C GLY A 115 -2.51 -3.04 -22.30
N GLN A 116 -2.86 -2.40 -21.17
CA GLN A 116 -2.04 -2.47 -19.96
C GLN A 116 -2.22 -3.80 -19.22
N ARG A 117 -3.41 -4.43 -19.30
CA ARG A 117 -3.62 -5.80 -18.79
C ARG A 117 -2.79 -6.80 -19.59
N ASP A 118 -2.80 -6.70 -20.91
CA ASP A 118 -2.01 -7.57 -21.78
C ASP A 118 -0.51 -7.41 -21.52
N ALA A 119 -0.02 -6.16 -21.36
CA ALA A 119 1.38 -5.91 -21.03
C ALA A 119 1.82 -6.53 -19.68
N LEU A 120 0.94 -6.53 -18.67
CA LEU A 120 1.22 -7.22 -17.40
C LEU A 120 1.23 -8.75 -17.55
N ALA A 121 0.36 -9.31 -18.40
CA ALA A 121 0.33 -10.75 -18.68
C ALA A 121 1.62 -11.20 -19.40
N PHE A 122 2.15 -10.39 -20.31
CA PHE A 122 3.42 -10.66 -20.99
C PHE A 122 4.65 -10.51 -20.08
N ALA A 123 4.63 -9.57 -19.12
CA ALA A 123 5.74 -9.38 -18.18
C ALA A 123 5.81 -10.46 -17.07
N GLY A 124 4.72 -11.19 -16.84
CA GLY A 124 4.63 -12.26 -15.84
C GLY A 124 4.92 -13.66 -16.38
N ALA A 125 5.21 -13.82 -17.68
CA ALA A 125 5.61 -15.11 -18.23
C ALA A 125 7.07 -15.38 -17.81
N PRO A 126 7.35 -16.46 -17.04
CA PRO A 126 8.73 -16.89 -16.86
C PRO A 126 9.24 -17.34 -18.24
N ASP A 127 10.29 -16.68 -18.72
CA ASP A 127 11.07 -17.16 -19.86
C ASP A 127 11.53 -18.60 -19.55
N GLY A 128 10.88 -19.54 -20.23
CA GLY A 128 11.18 -20.97 -20.21
C GLY A 128 11.18 -21.50 -21.65
N PRO A 129 12.04 -22.47 -21.97
CA PRO A 129 13.10 -22.24 -22.94
C PRO A 129 12.84 -22.94 -24.27
N THR A 130 13.00 -22.26 -25.41
CA THR A 130 13.17 -22.89 -26.73
C THR A 130 13.60 -21.82 -27.75
N GLY A 131 14.66 -21.94 -28.53
CA GLY A 131 15.58 -23.04 -28.73
C GLY A 131 16.89 -22.49 -29.30
N ALA A 132 17.98 -23.17 -28.97
CA ALA A 132 19.27 -22.97 -29.58
C ALA A 132 19.17 -23.19 -31.09
N THR A 133 19.37 -22.15 -31.89
CA THR A 133 19.88 -22.31 -33.25
C THR A 133 21.39 -22.20 -33.20
N ARG A 134 22.01 -23.31 -32.82
CA ARG A 134 23.45 -23.52 -33.05
C ARG A 134 23.61 -23.83 -34.53
N SER A 135 23.97 -22.82 -35.33
CA SER A 135 24.45 -23.02 -36.69
C SER A 135 25.74 -23.84 -36.62
N THR A 136 25.66 -25.13 -36.92
CA THR A 136 26.82 -25.95 -37.27
C THR A 136 26.81 -26.22 -38.76
N LEU A 137 27.89 -25.76 -39.37
CA LEU A 137 28.39 -26.02 -40.72
C LEU A 137 28.59 -27.53 -40.99
N SER A 138 28.58 -27.89 -42.28
CA SER A 138 29.12 -29.12 -42.94
C SER A 138 28.21 -30.35 -43.00
N VAL A 139 28.13 -31.15 -44.08
CA VAL A 139 28.85 -31.26 -45.38
C VAL A 139 28.03 -32.16 -46.33
N ALA A 140 28.12 -31.91 -47.64
CA ALA A 140 28.40 -32.90 -48.70
C ALA A 140 28.83 -32.14 -49.97
#